data_AF-A0A1B6YEP2-F1
#
_entry.id   AF-A0A1B6YEP2-F1
#
_cell.length_a   1.000
_cell.length_b   1.000
_cell.length_c   1.000
_cell.angle_alpha   90.00
_cell.angle_beta   90.00
_cell.angle_gamma   90.00
#
_symmetry.space_group_name_H-M   'P 1'
#
loop_
_entity.id
_entity.type
_entity.pdbx_description
1 polymer ?
#
loop_
_entity_poly.entity_id
_entity_poly.type
_entity_poly.pdbx_seq_one_letter_code
_entity_poly.pdbx_strand_id
1 'polypeptide(L)'
;MLTNEIFKEQKIINIEIKQSTWKIEQILSLFGSAFDIKDVNRPEHIVNALNALEERIVVNLEGLQKLYLRNINGFDALDALWLIISETKGKVFWITTCSRYAWEFLNKVEGVETHFTHVFFTDALSDGHIQSVIMNRHQKSVYRLNFEADESTRKSRNYKKRLNDPKAVQEYLKEIYFERLADITEGNTSVATILWLRSIKKVERRTITISPFQPVNIETLEILKPETLFTLAAIVLHDTLKVAELCRVLNLTLAQSRVLLTRLKSRGVLIEEESGYYLNQLVYRQVLRLLKRRNIIH
;
A
#
# COMPACT_ATOMS: atom_id res chain seq x y z
N MET A 1 -3.86 -20.39 -3.58
CA MET A 1 -4.88 -21.28 -2.97
C MET A 1 -6.25 -21.05 -3.58
N LEU A 2 -6.80 -19.82 -3.60
CA LEU A 2 -8.08 -19.50 -4.25
C LEU A 2 -8.16 -19.87 -5.75
N THR A 3 -7.09 -19.61 -6.50
CA THR A 3 -6.95 -19.96 -7.93
C THR A 3 -7.20 -21.44 -8.20
N ASN A 4 -6.77 -22.30 -7.27
CA ASN A 4 -6.82 -23.75 -7.42
C ASN A 4 -8.12 -24.34 -6.85
N GLU A 5 -9.02 -23.55 -6.28
CA GLU A 5 -10.28 -24.05 -5.69
C GLU A 5 -11.53 -23.45 -6.35
N ILE A 6 -11.51 -22.17 -6.71
CA ILE A 6 -12.70 -21.45 -7.22
C ILE A 6 -12.66 -21.27 -8.74
N PHE A 7 -11.48 -21.05 -9.33
CA PHE A 7 -11.33 -20.70 -10.75
C PHE A 7 -10.62 -21.78 -11.57
N LYS A 8 -10.70 -23.06 -11.15
CA LYS A 8 -9.97 -24.18 -11.76
C LYS A 8 -10.12 -24.29 -13.28
N GLU A 9 -11.27 -23.86 -13.82
CA GLU A 9 -11.64 -24.01 -15.23
C GLU A 9 -11.64 -22.68 -16.00
N GLN A 10 -11.34 -21.55 -15.36
CA GLN A 10 -11.46 -20.22 -15.98
C GLN A 10 -10.09 -19.64 -16.26
N LYS A 11 -9.92 -19.05 -17.45
CA LYS A 11 -8.69 -18.32 -17.80
C LYS A 11 -8.58 -17.08 -16.92
N ILE A 12 -7.48 -17.00 -16.15
CA ILE A 12 -7.15 -15.84 -15.32
C ILE A 12 -6.04 -15.04 -15.99
N ILE A 13 -6.29 -13.76 -16.20
CA ILE A 13 -5.31 -12.81 -16.73
C ILE A 13 -4.95 -11.83 -15.63
N ASN A 14 -3.67 -11.73 -15.29
CA ASN A 14 -3.17 -10.78 -14.29
C ASN A 14 -2.51 -9.61 -15.02
N ILE A 15 -2.97 -8.39 -14.73
CA ILE A 15 -2.49 -7.16 -15.32
C ILE A 15 -2.06 -6.24 -14.17
N GLU A 16 -0.76 -5.98 -14.07
CA GLU A 16 -0.21 -5.05 -13.10
C GLU A 16 0.13 -3.72 -13.78
N ILE A 17 -0.44 -2.62 -13.31
CA ILE A 17 -0.07 -1.29 -13.78
C ILE A 17 1.23 -0.90 -13.08
N LYS A 18 2.34 -0.98 -13.80
CA LYS A 18 3.68 -0.76 -13.20
C LYS A 18 4.01 0.71 -12.97
N GLN A 19 3.53 1.58 -13.84
CA GLN A 19 3.82 3.02 -13.85
C GLN A 19 2.56 3.85 -14.12
N SER A 20 2.65 5.16 -13.93
CA SER A 20 1.57 6.10 -14.23
C SER A 20 1.09 5.96 -15.68
N THR A 21 -0.19 5.63 -15.83
CA THR A 21 -0.89 5.22 -17.07
C THR A 21 -2.23 5.97 -17.13
N TRP A 22 -2.18 7.31 -17.11
CA TRP A 22 -3.37 8.17 -16.98
C TRP A 22 -3.94 8.64 -18.32
N LYS A 23 -3.23 8.40 -19.43
CA LYS A 23 -3.73 8.68 -20.77
C LYS A 23 -4.40 7.46 -21.39
N ILE A 24 -5.41 7.72 -22.22
CA ILE A 24 -6.16 6.68 -22.92
C ILE A 24 -5.26 5.76 -23.75
N GLU A 25 -4.26 6.27 -24.47
CA GLU A 25 -3.39 5.44 -25.32
C GLU A 25 -2.54 4.47 -24.48
N GLN A 26 -2.19 4.85 -23.26
CA GLN A 26 -1.38 4.03 -22.36
C GLN A 26 -2.17 2.81 -21.86
N ILE A 27 -3.43 3.00 -21.44
CA ILE A 27 -4.26 1.88 -20.99
C ILE A 27 -4.67 0.98 -22.16
N LEU A 28 -4.95 1.55 -23.33
CA LEU A 28 -5.24 0.77 -24.53
C LEU A 28 -4.05 -0.08 -24.97
N SER A 29 -2.83 0.47 -24.91
CA SER A 29 -1.61 -0.30 -25.17
C SER A 29 -1.37 -1.40 -24.14
N LEU A 30 -1.61 -1.11 -22.86
CA LEU A 30 -1.52 -2.09 -21.77
C LEU A 30 -2.48 -3.26 -22.01
N PHE A 31 -3.74 -2.98 -22.31
CA PHE A 31 -4.76 -4.01 -22.54
C PHE A 31 -4.55 -4.74 -23.87
N GLY A 32 -4.18 -4.02 -24.94
CA GLY A 32 -3.82 -4.63 -26.21
C GLY A 32 -2.71 -5.67 -26.03
N SER A 33 -1.67 -5.33 -25.26
CA SER A 33 -0.59 -6.27 -24.95
C SER A 33 -1.04 -7.43 -24.05
N ALA A 34 -1.87 -7.15 -23.03
CA ALA A 34 -2.32 -8.17 -22.07
C ALA A 34 -3.29 -9.20 -22.67
N PHE A 35 -4.10 -8.79 -23.65
CA PHE A 35 -5.09 -9.63 -24.30
C PHE A 35 -4.67 -10.09 -25.71
N ASP A 36 -3.46 -9.76 -26.15
CA ASP A 36 -2.93 -10.02 -27.51
C ASP A 36 -3.83 -9.47 -28.64
N ILE A 37 -4.30 -8.23 -28.44
CA ILE A 37 -5.14 -7.50 -29.40
C ILE A 37 -4.26 -6.46 -30.12
N LYS A 38 -4.24 -6.54 -31.45
CA LYS A 38 -3.49 -5.60 -32.30
C LYS A 38 -4.32 -4.36 -32.63
N ASP A 39 -3.64 -3.27 -32.96
CA ASP A 39 -4.22 -2.02 -33.48
C ASP A 39 -5.33 -1.42 -32.59
N VAL A 40 -5.07 -1.38 -31.27
CA VAL A 40 -5.98 -0.79 -30.29
C VAL A 40 -5.75 0.72 -30.22
N ASN A 41 -6.65 1.48 -30.84
CA ASN A 41 -6.66 2.95 -30.78
C ASN A 41 -7.92 3.52 -30.09
N ARG A 42 -8.87 2.64 -29.74
CA ARG A 42 -10.17 2.98 -29.16
C ARG A 42 -10.61 1.93 -28.14
N PRO A 43 -11.28 2.30 -27.03
CA PRO A 43 -11.78 1.34 -26.04
C PRO A 43 -12.67 0.25 -26.63
N GLU A 44 -13.46 0.60 -27.65
CA GLU A 44 -14.39 -0.32 -28.31
C GLU A 44 -13.67 -1.51 -28.96
N HIS A 45 -12.40 -1.37 -29.37
CA HIS A 45 -11.62 -2.50 -29.90
C HIS A 45 -11.38 -3.56 -28.83
N ILE A 46 -11.08 -3.14 -27.59
CA ILE A 46 -10.92 -4.04 -26.45
C ILE A 46 -12.28 -4.66 -26.08
N VAL A 47 -13.33 -3.85 -26.00
CA VAL A 47 -14.69 -4.33 -25.67
C VAL A 47 -15.14 -5.41 -26.64
N ASN A 48 -15.03 -5.17 -27.94
CA ASN A 48 -15.46 -6.11 -28.97
C ASN A 48 -14.67 -7.42 -28.90
N ALA A 49 -13.35 -7.34 -28.72
CA ALA A 49 -12.49 -8.52 -28.61
C ALA A 49 -12.83 -9.37 -27.37
N LEU A 50 -13.03 -8.73 -26.21
CA LEU A 50 -13.38 -9.42 -24.96
C LEU A 50 -14.78 -10.03 -25.02
N ASN A 51 -15.74 -9.35 -25.65
CA ASN A 51 -17.09 -9.87 -25.80
C ASN A 51 -17.20 -11.01 -26.82
N ALA A 52 -16.28 -11.08 -27.79
CA ALA A 52 -16.18 -12.15 -28.78
C ALA A 52 -15.52 -13.43 -28.23
N LEU A 53 -14.96 -13.42 -27.02
CA LEU A 53 -14.42 -14.61 -26.39
C LEU A 53 -15.51 -15.68 -26.24
N GLU A 54 -15.18 -16.93 -26.58
CA GLU A 54 -16.10 -18.07 -26.43
C GLU A 54 -16.45 -18.27 -24.95
N GLU A 55 -15.42 -18.26 -24.10
CA GLU A 55 -15.51 -18.49 -22.67
C GLU A 55 -15.52 -17.19 -21.86
N ARG A 56 -15.99 -17.28 -20.62
CA ARG A 56 -15.81 -16.21 -19.64
C ARG A 56 -14.38 -16.23 -19.13
N ILE A 57 -13.89 -15.08 -18.67
CA ILE A 57 -12.54 -14.96 -18.11
C ILE A 57 -12.56 -14.15 -16.81
N VAL A 58 -11.50 -14.30 -16.04
CA VAL A 58 -11.25 -13.48 -14.85
C VAL A 58 -10.06 -12.57 -15.11
N VAL A 59 -10.19 -11.28 -14.81
CA VAL A 59 -9.10 -10.31 -14.95
C VAL A 59 -8.79 -9.71 -13.60
N ASN A 60 -7.57 -9.93 -13.13
CA ASN A 60 -7.01 -9.25 -11.96
C ASN A 60 -6.24 -8.02 -12.45
N LEU A 61 -6.80 -6.83 -12.24
CA LEU A 61 -6.18 -5.55 -12.59
C LEU A 61 -5.65 -4.85 -11.33
N GLU A 62 -4.33 -4.82 -11.18
CA GLU A 62 -3.69 -4.24 -10.00
C GLU A 62 -3.21 -2.81 -10.23
N GLY A 63 -3.54 -1.92 -9.28
CA GLY A 63 -2.95 -0.58 -9.21
C GLY A 63 -3.78 0.53 -9.86
N LEU A 64 -5.10 0.56 -9.63
CA LEU A 64 -6.01 1.61 -10.15
C LEU A 64 -5.53 3.04 -9.84
N GLN A 65 -4.83 3.24 -8.72
CA GLN A 65 -4.30 4.54 -8.33
C GLN A 65 -3.28 5.13 -9.32
N LYS A 66 -2.78 4.34 -10.27
CA LYS A 66 -1.85 4.76 -11.31
C LYS A 66 -2.54 5.14 -12.62
N LEU A 67 -3.86 4.99 -12.73
CA LEU A 67 -4.64 5.30 -13.94
C LEU A 67 -5.15 6.74 -13.99
N TYR A 68 -4.82 7.56 -12.99
CA TYR A 68 -5.19 8.96 -12.99
C TYR A 68 -4.02 9.85 -12.62
N LEU A 69 -4.16 11.11 -12.99
CA LEU A 69 -3.35 12.20 -12.52
C LEU A 69 -4.31 13.28 -12.04
N ARG A 70 -4.16 13.78 -10.81
CA ARG A 70 -5.06 14.80 -10.26
C ARG A 70 -4.88 16.16 -10.95
N ASN A 71 -5.46 16.28 -12.14
CA ASN A 71 -5.45 17.41 -13.06
C ASN A 71 -6.72 17.33 -13.93
N ILE A 72 -7.13 18.44 -14.55
CA ILE A 72 -8.37 18.59 -15.33
C ILE A 72 -8.51 17.54 -16.44
N ASN A 73 -7.42 17.12 -17.08
CA ASN A 73 -7.41 16.10 -18.15
C ASN A 73 -6.59 14.87 -17.74
N GLY A 74 -6.68 14.47 -16.48
CA GLY A 74 -5.88 13.38 -15.95
C GLY A 74 -6.65 12.09 -15.68
N PHE A 75 -7.87 11.95 -16.19
CA PHE A 75 -8.75 10.82 -15.91
C PHE A 75 -9.07 9.97 -17.15
N ASP A 76 -8.55 10.33 -18.32
CA ASP A 76 -8.86 9.69 -19.61
C ASP A 76 -8.67 8.15 -19.61
N ALA A 77 -7.63 7.64 -18.92
CA ALA A 77 -7.43 6.20 -18.80
C ALA A 77 -8.45 5.52 -17.88
N LEU A 78 -8.88 6.18 -16.80
CA LEU A 78 -9.95 5.67 -15.94
C LEU A 78 -11.28 5.65 -16.68
N ASP A 79 -11.61 6.71 -17.42
CA ASP A 79 -12.86 6.76 -18.20
C ASP A 79 -12.92 5.62 -19.22
N ALA A 80 -11.81 5.38 -19.92
CA ALA A 80 -11.69 4.24 -20.83
C ALA A 80 -11.84 2.89 -20.10
N LEU A 81 -11.25 2.76 -18.89
CA LEU A 81 -11.40 1.55 -18.08
C LEU A 81 -12.86 1.32 -17.70
N TRP A 82 -13.58 2.34 -17.24
CA TRP A 82 -14.99 2.22 -16.81
C TRP A 82 -15.89 1.77 -17.94
N LEU A 83 -15.70 2.33 -19.14
CA LEU A 83 -16.37 1.86 -20.34
C LEU A 83 -16.09 0.38 -20.60
N ILE A 84 -14.82 -0.02 -20.59
CA ILE A 84 -14.43 -1.42 -20.83
C ILE A 84 -15.04 -2.36 -19.79
N ILE A 85 -14.97 -2.02 -18.50
CA ILE A 85 -15.55 -2.84 -17.42
C ILE A 85 -17.07 -2.98 -17.60
N SER A 86 -17.77 -1.86 -17.84
CA SER A 86 -19.23 -1.86 -17.98
C SER A 86 -19.71 -2.71 -19.16
N GLU A 87 -19.06 -2.57 -20.31
CA GLU A 87 -19.47 -3.24 -21.56
C GLU A 87 -19.00 -4.70 -21.65
N THR A 88 -18.10 -5.14 -20.77
CA THR A 88 -17.57 -6.53 -20.79
C THR A 88 -18.01 -7.36 -19.59
N LYS A 89 -18.79 -6.82 -18.65
CA LYS A 89 -19.23 -7.50 -17.42
C LYS A 89 -19.95 -8.84 -17.62
N GLY A 90 -20.52 -9.10 -18.81
CA GLY A 90 -21.14 -10.38 -19.14
C GLY A 90 -20.15 -11.50 -19.48
N LYS A 91 -18.90 -11.13 -19.82
CA LYS A 91 -17.83 -12.04 -20.28
C LYS A 91 -16.60 -12.01 -19.38
N VAL A 92 -16.35 -10.89 -18.70
CA VAL A 92 -15.17 -10.69 -17.86
C VAL A 92 -15.60 -10.43 -16.42
N PHE A 93 -15.06 -11.25 -15.51
CA PHE A 93 -15.12 -10.99 -14.07
C PHE A 93 -13.91 -10.17 -13.66
N TRP A 94 -14.14 -8.88 -13.41
CA TRP A 94 -13.09 -7.92 -13.04
C TRP A 94 -12.84 -7.92 -11.54
N ILE A 95 -11.58 -8.13 -11.15
CA ILE A 95 -11.07 -7.95 -9.80
C ILE A 95 -10.03 -6.84 -9.88
N THR A 96 -10.25 -5.74 -9.17
CA THR A 96 -9.34 -4.59 -9.20
C THR A 96 -8.72 -4.34 -7.83
N THR A 97 -7.53 -3.74 -7.80
CA THR A 97 -6.92 -3.26 -6.55
C THR A 97 -6.59 -1.78 -6.62
N CYS A 98 -6.76 -1.07 -5.50
CA CYS A 98 -6.49 0.35 -5.39
C CYS A 98 -5.87 0.66 -4.02
N SER A 99 -5.01 1.68 -3.94
CA SER A 99 -4.53 2.17 -2.64
C SER A 99 -5.67 2.89 -1.90
N ARG A 100 -5.69 2.82 -0.56
CA ARG A 100 -6.79 3.36 0.26
C ARG A 100 -7.12 4.83 -0.03
N TYR A 101 -6.11 5.69 -0.03
CA TYR A 101 -6.30 7.13 -0.23
C TYR A 101 -6.67 7.49 -1.66
N ALA A 102 -6.18 6.74 -2.65
CA ALA A 102 -6.63 6.89 -4.02
C ALA A 102 -8.09 6.47 -4.17
N TRP A 103 -8.49 5.35 -3.57
CA TRP A 103 -9.87 4.88 -3.57
C TRP A 103 -10.82 5.91 -2.97
N GLU A 104 -10.51 6.45 -1.79
CA GLU A 104 -11.31 7.50 -1.15
C GLU A 104 -11.42 8.75 -2.02
N PHE A 105 -10.31 9.17 -2.64
CA PHE A 105 -10.30 10.30 -3.56
C PHE A 105 -11.17 10.05 -4.79
N LEU A 106 -10.95 8.92 -5.48
CA LEU A 106 -11.69 8.54 -6.68
C LEU A 106 -13.18 8.33 -6.38
N ASN A 107 -13.53 7.78 -5.23
CA ASN A 107 -14.94 7.65 -4.87
C ASN A 107 -15.62 8.99 -4.67
N LYS A 108 -14.90 9.95 -4.06
CA LYS A 108 -15.43 11.29 -3.85
C LYS A 108 -15.58 12.10 -5.14
N VAL A 109 -14.69 11.90 -6.11
CA VAL A 109 -14.65 12.71 -7.35
C VAL A 109 -15.43 12.05 -8.49
N GLU A 110 -15.26 10.74 -8.67
CA GLU A 110 -15.79 9.96 -9.81
C GLU A 110 -16.90 8.97 -9.42
N GLY A 111 -17.16 8.77 -8.12
CA GLY A 111 -18.15 7.76 -7.69
C GLY A 111 -17.74 6.33 -8.06
N VAL A 112 -16.43 6.03 -8.00
CA VAL A 112 -15.84 4.77 -8.49
C VAL A 112 -16.50 3.51 -7.94
N GLU A 113 -17.05 3.55 -6.72
CA GLU A 113 -17.73 2.39 -6.12
C GLU A 113 -18.92 1.89 -6.95
N THR A 114 -19.56 2.77 -7.73
CA THR A 114 -20.72 2.43 -8.57
C THR A 114 -20.39 1.46 -9.71
N HIS A 115 -19.11 1.35 -10.09
CA HIS A 115 -18.65 0.40 -11.11
C HIS A 115 -18.45 -1.02 -10.56
N PHE A 116 -18.50 -1.21 -9.24
CA PHE A 116 -18.20 -2.49 -8.59
C PHE A 116 -19.41 -3.00 -7.80
N THR A 117 -19.67 -4.31 -7.91
CA THR A 117 -20.73 -4.96 -7.13
C THR A 117 -20.32 -5.18 -5.67
N HIS A 118 -19.02 -5.35 -5.42
CA HIS A 118 -18.47 -5.62 -4.09
C HIS A 118 -17.16 -4.85 -3.91
N VAL A 119 -16.99 -4.25 -2.73
CA VAL A 119 -15.78 -3.52 -2.35
C VAL A 119 -15.30 -4.07 -1.01
N PHE A 120 -14.03 -4.47 -0.96
CA PHE A 120 -13.41 -5.04 0.25
C PHE A 120 -12.21 -4.21 0.67
N PHE A 121 -12.17 -3.84 1.96
CA PHE A 121 -11.04 -3.12 2.54
C PHE A 121 -10.14 -4.08 3.32
N THR A 122 -8.86 -4.13 2.96
CA THR A 122 -7.87 -5.04 3.54
C THR A 122 -6.87 -4.35 4.47
N ASP A 123 -7.03 -3.04 4.68
CA ASP A 123 -6.14 -2.17 5.45
C ASP A 123 -6.56 -1.98 6.92
N ALA A 124 -7.68 -2.59 7.33
CA ALA A 124 -8.22 -2.53 8.69
C ALA A 124 -7.90 -3.80 9.50
N LEU A 125 -6.63 -4.18 9.59
CA LEU A 125 -6.25 -5.26 10.49
C LEU A 125 -6.21 -4.76 11.94
N SER A 126 -6.96 -5.44 12.81
CA SER A 126 -6.91 -5.21 14.26
C SER A 126 -5.52 -5.55 14.81
N ASP A 127 -5.24 -5.05 16.02
CA ASP A 127 -4.01 -5.34 16.76
C ASP A 127 -3.75 -6.85 16.87
N GLY A 128 -4.82 -7.63 17.12
CA GLY A 128 -4.77 -9.09 17.17
C GLY A 128 -4.45 -9.74 15.83
N HIS A 129 -4.83 -9.13 14.71
CA HIS A 129 -4.47 -9.62 13.37
C HIS A 129 -2.99 -9.40 13.06
N ILE A 130 -2.41 -8.25 13.43
CA ILE A 130 -0.97 -8.00 13.24
C ILE A 130 -0.13 -9.03 14.01
N GLN A 131 -0.49 -9.27 15.27
CA GLN A 131 0.15 -10.31 16.06
C GLN A 131 0.01 -11.67 15.39
N SER A 132 -1.21 -12.04 14.98
CA SER A 132 -1.47 -13.32 14.32
C SER A 132 -0.64 -13.51 13.05
N VAL A 133 -0.52 -12.49 12.20
CA VAL A 133 0.28 -12.54 10.96
C VAL A 133 1.75 -12.83 11.25
N ILE A 134 2.34 -12.17 12.24
CA ILE A 134 3.74 -12.38 12.63
C ILE A 134 3.91 -13.75 13.28
N MET A 135 3.02 -14.10 14.22
CA MET A 135 3.11 -15.35 14.97
C MET A 135 2.87 -16.58 14.08
N ASN A 136 1.96 -16.53 13.11
CA ASN A 136 1.73 -17.62 12.16
C ASN A 136 2.98 -17.96 11.33
N ARG A 137 3.86 -16.99 11.06
CA ARG A 137 5.14 -17.25 10.41
C ARG A 137 6.12 -17.99 11.34
N HIS A 138 6.10 -17.68 12.63
CA HIS A 138 6.94 -18.35 13.63
C HIS A 138 6.44 -19.71 14.06
N GLN A 139 5.11 -19.95 14.03
CA GLN A 139 4.53 -21.27 14.32
C GLN A 139 5.04 -22.36 13.37
N LYS A 140 5.50 -21.98 12.17
CA LYS A 140 6.14 -22.87 11.19
C LYS A 140 7.64 -23.08 11.47
N SER A 141 8.20 -22.42 12.48
CA SER A 141 9.61 -22.46 12.84
C SER A 141 9.84 -23.23 14.15
N VAL A 142 11.03 -23.82 14.31
CA VAL A 142 11.43 -24.52 15.56
C VAL A 142 12.00 -23.54 16.61
N TYR A 143 11.98 -22.24 16.33
CA TYR A 143 12.58 -21.23 17.19
C TYR A 143 11.59 -20.74 18.26
N ARG A 144 12.10 -20.60 19.49
CA ARG A 144 11.40 -19.94 20.60
C ARG A 144 11.68 -18.44 20.56
N LEU A 145 10.67 -17.63 20.90
CA LEU A 145 10.83 -16.19 21.04
C LEU A 145 11.16 -15.86 22.50
N ASN A 146 12.10 -14.94 22.70
CA ASN A 146 12.43 -14.38 24.02
C ASN A 146 12.44 -12.85 23.95
N PHE A 147 11.52 -12.21 24.65
CA PHE A 147 11.36 -10.76 24.67
C PHE A 147 12.19 -10.15 25.82
N GLU A 148 12.93 -9.09 25.51
CA GLU A 148 13.63 -8.28 26.51
C GLU A 148 12.74 -7.14 27.02
N ALA A 149 12.92 -6.76 28.29
CA ALA A 149 12.25 -5.62 28.90
C ALA A 149 13.08 -4.33 28.73
N ASP A 150 12.44 -3.21 28.40
CA ASP A 150 13.07 -1.89 28.49
C ASP A 150 13.14 -1.41 29.95
N GLU A 151 13.87 -0.29 30.18
CA GLU A 151 14.02 0.27 31.53
C GLU A 151 12.70 0.68 32.17
N SER A 152 11.76 1.22 31.38
CA SER A 152 10.45 1.66 31.87
C SER A 152 9.62 0.48 32.37
N THR A 153 9.67 -0.63 31.63
CA THR A 153 8.94 -1.86 31.89
C THR A 153 9.52 -2.56 33.11
N ARG A 154 10.86 -2.58 33.26
CA ARG A 154 11.51 -3.11 34.47
C ARG A 154 11.09 -2.36 35.74
N LYS A 155 10.79 -1.07 35.64
CA LYS A 155 10.32 -0.23 36.76
C LYS A 155 8.83 -0.43 37.09
N SER A 156 8.03 -0.98 36.16
CA SER A 156 6.59 -1.21 36.32
C SER A 156 6.26 -2.16 37.48
N ARG A 157 5.24 -1.81 38.27
CA ARG A 157 4.68 -2.68 39.33
C ARG A 157 4.15 -3.99 38.74
N ASN A 158 3.58 -3.98 37.53
CA ASN A 158 3.05 -5.17 36.88
C ASN A 158 4.14 -6.15 36.46
N TYR A 159 5.29 -5.66 36.00
CA TYR A 159 6.46 -6.48 35.72
C TYR A 159 7.02 -7.12 37.00
N LYS A 160 7.22 -6.32 38.04
CA LYS A 160 7.77 -6.78 39.33
C LYS A 160 6.93 -7.86 40.00
N LYS A 161 5.60 -7.78 39.90
CA LYS A 161 4.68 -8.81 40.43
C LYS A 161 4.82 -10.17 39.75
N ARG A 162 5.30 -10.20 38.50
CA ARG A 162 5.40 -11.41 37.68
C ARG A 162 6.80 -12.04 37.70
N LEU A 163 7.79 -11.42 38.35
CA LEU A 163 9.20 -11.85 38.31
C LEU A 163 9.42 -13.32 38.70
N ASN A 164 8.57 -13.85 39.58
CA ASN A 164 8.68 -15.22 40.08
C ASN A 164 8.19 -16.27 39.07
N ASP A 165 7.50 -15.86 38.00
CA ASP A 165 7.04 -16.74 36.92
C ASP A 165 7.61 -16.28 35.57
N PRO A 166 8.70 -16.94 35.09
CA PRO A 166 9.31 -16.60 33.81
C PRO A 166 8.36 -16.66 32.61
N LYS A 167 7.35 -17.54 32.63
CA LYS A 167 6.37 -17.63 31.53
C LYS A 167 5.44 -16.43 31.55
N ALA A 168 4.93 -16.05 32.73
CA ALA A 168 4.09 -14.87 32.88
C ALA A 168 4.84 -13.57 32.51
N VAL A 169 6.15 -13.49 32.79
CA VAL A 169 6.99 -12.37 32.33
C VAL A 169 7.04 -12.32 30.81
N GLN A 170 7.29 -13.44 30.15
CA GLN A 170 7.40 -13.48 28.69
C GLN A 170 6.08 -13.14 27.98
N GLU A 171 4.94 -13.64 28.48
CA GLU A 171 3.64 -13.29 27.89
C GLU A 171 3.34 -11.78 28.07
N TYR A 172 3.63 -11.22 29.25
CA TYR A 172 3.46 -9.79 29.50
C TYR A 172 4.35 -8.91 28.60
N LEU A 173 5.62 -9.29 28.39
CA LEU A 173 6.52 -8.55 27.51
C LEU A 173 6.11 -8.66 26.04
N LYS A 174 5.62 -9.83 25.63
CA LYS A 174 5.06 -10.05 24.30
C LYS A 174 3.82 -9.18 24.07
N GLU A 175 2.89 -9.12 25.03
CA GLU A 175 1.71 -8.26 24.95
C GLU A 175 2.09 -6.79 24.77
N ILE A 176 2.96 -6.25 25.63
CA ILE A 176 3.43 -4.85 25.50
C ILE A 176 4.09 -4.61 24.14
N TYR A 177 4.92 -5.56 23.69
CA TYR A 177 5.61 -5.43 22.41
C TYR A 177 4.60 -5.33 21.25
N PHE A 178 3.62 -6.23 21.20
CA PHE A 178 2.62 -6.26 20.12
C PHE A 178 1.63 -5.10 20.22
N GLU A 179 1.27 -4.64 21.41
CA GLU A 179 0.47 -3.43 21.63
C GLU A 179 1.17 -2.20 21.02
N ARG A 180 2.45 -1.99 21.35
CA ARG A 180 3.24 -0.88 20.78
C ARG A 180 3.44 -1.01 19.27
N LEU A 181 3.69 -2.23 18.78
CA LEU A 181 3.83 -2.48 17.35
C LEU A 181 2.52 -2.17 16.61
N ALA A 182 1.39 -2.60 17.15
CA ALA A 182 0.07 -2.36 16.58
C ALA A 182 -0.26 -0.87 16.57
N ASP A 183 -0.02 -0.17 17.67
CA ASP A 183 -0.22 1.28 17.77
C ASP A 183 0.57 2.06 16.71
N ILE A 184 1.82 1.69 16.41
CA ILE A 184 2.61 2.39 15.39
C ILE A 184 2.23 1.99 13.96
N THR A 185 1.86 0.73 13.75
CA THR A 185 1.59 0.20 12.40
C THR A 185 0.16 0.45 11.95
N GLU A 186 -0.77 0.66 12.89
CA GLU A 186 -2.21 0.92 12.67
C GLU A 186 -2.83 -0.08 11.68
N GLY A 187 -2.46 -1.36 11.73
CA GLY A 187 -2.97 -2.39 10.80
C GLY A 187 -2.11 -2.67 9.56
N ASN A 188 -1.00 -1.94 9.34
CA ASN A 188 -0.13 -2.19 8.18
C ASN A 188 0.83 -3.38 8.43
N THR A 189 0.54 -4.53 7.81
CA THR A 189 1.33 -5.77 7.96
C THR A 189 2.76 -5.67 7.47
N SER A 190 2.99 -4.94 6.37
CA SER A 190 4.31 -4.78 5.77
C SER A 190 5.22 -4.00 6.71
N VAL A 191 4.76 -2.86 7.23
CA VAL A 191 5.50 -2.07 8.22
C VAL A 191 5.69 -2.87 9.51
N ALA A 192 4.64 -3.56 9.98
CA ALA A 192 4.74 -4.41 11.16
C ALA A 192 5.80 -5.51 10.99
N THR A 193 5.86 -6.14 9.82
CA THR A 193 6.87 -7.14 9.49
C THR A 193 8.27 -6.55 9.50
N ILE A 194 8.48 -5.37 8.91
CA ILE A 194 9.80 -4.72 8.86
C ILE A 194 10.26 -4.34 10.27
N LEU A 195 9.39 -3.72 11.07
CA LEU A 195 9.69 -3.35 12.46
C LEU A 195 9.94 -4.59 13.34
N TRP A 196 9.18 -5.66 13.12
CA TRP A 196 9.43 -6.96 13.75
C TRP A 196 10.83 -7.49 13.43
N LEU A 197 11.21 -7.54 12.15
CA LEU A 197 12.53 -8.02 11.74
C LEU A 197 13.66 -7.17 12.33
N ARG A 198 13.48 -5.85 12.41
CA ARG A 198 14.43 -4.93 13.05
C ARG A 198 14.57 -5.13 14.55
N SER A 199 13.53 -5.65 15.20
CA SER A 199 13.54 -5.91 16.63
C SER A 199 14.25 -7.23 16.99
N ILE A 200 14.61 -8.05 15.99
CA ILE A 200 15.43 -9.24 16.20
C ILE A 200 16.85 -8.80 16.58
N LYS A 201 17.22 -9.00 17.84
CA LYS A 201 18.53 -8.65 18.39
C LYS A 201 19.60 -9.65 18.01
N LYS A 202 19.27 -10.94 18.16
CA LYS A 202 20.15 -12.07 17.87
C LYS A 202 19.38 -13.37 17.78
N VAL A 203 19.94 -14.32 17.04
CA VAL A 203 19.44 -15.68 16.90
C VAL A 203 20.53 -16.62 17.42
N GLU A 204 20.25 -17.32 18.52
CA GLU A 204 21.21 -18.25 19.14
C GLU A 204 20.54 -19.58 19.43
N ARG A 205 21.17 -20.68 18.99
CA ARG A 205 20.69 -22.06 19.13
C ARG A 205 19.29 -22.25 18.52
N ARG A 206 18.24 -22.08 19.33
CA ARG A 206 16.81 -22.18 18.96
C ARG A 206 15.99 -21.06 19.61
N THR A 207 16.62 -19.94 19.93
CA THR A 207 15.96 -18.79 20.54
C THR A 207 16.25 -17.54 19.73
N ILE A 208 15.20 -16.83 19.35
CA ILE A 208 15.26 -15.50 18.76
C ILE A 208 15.01 -14.51 19.89
N THR A 209 16.00 -13.66 20.17
CA THR A 209 15.88 -12.60 21.17
C THR A 209 15.33 -11.35 20.51
N ILE A 210 14.22 -10.84 21.05
CA ILE A 210 13.52 -9.65 20.56
C ILE A 210 13.83 -8.49 21.51
N SER A 211 14.44 -7.44 20.97
CA SER A 211 14.64 -6.18 21.70
C SER A 211 13.30 -5.55 22.06
N PRO A 212 13.23 -4.75 23.14
CA PRO A 212 12.05 -3.96 23.42
C PRO A 212 11.74 -3.06 22.23
N PHE A 213 10.46 -2.87 21.92
CA PHE A 213 10.07 -2.03 20.81
C PHE A 213 10.53 -0.60 21.05
N GLN A 214 11.35 -0.07 20.13
CA GLN A 214 11.78 1.32 20.13
C GLN A 214 11.11 2.05 18.97
N PRO A 215 10.28 3.08 19.24
CA PRO A 215 9.73 3.89 18.16
C PRO A 215 10.87 4.53 17.39
N VAL A 216 10.83 4.45 16.06
CA VAL A 216 11.70 5.29 15.23
C VAL A 216 11.21 6.72 15.42
N ASN A 217 11.96 7.51 16.18
CA ASN A 217 11.60 8.90 16.42
C ASN A 217 11.88 9.70 15.13
N ILE A 218 10.82 10.06 14.40
CA ILE A 218 10.89 10.92 13.20
C ILE A 218 10.16 12.25 13.48
N GLU A 219 10.27 12.75 14.71
CA GLU A 219 9.89 14.14 15.07
C GLU A 219 10.60 15.20 14.21
N THR A 220 11.62 14.82 13.42
CA THR A 220 12.36 15.73 12.53
C THR A 220 11.56 16.24 11.31
N LEU A 221 10.34 15.74 11.08
CA LEU A 221 9.45 16.23 10.01
C LEU A 221 8.63 17.46 10.42
N GLU A 222 8.75 17.97 11.65
CA GLU A 222 7.75 18.92 12.19
C GLU A 222 7.76 20.34 11.62
N ILE A 223 8.70 20.69 10.74
CA ILE A 223 8.68 21.97 10.00
C ILE A 223 8.85 21.70 8.50
N LEU A 224 7.83 21.10 7.90
CA LEU A 224 7.71 21.05 6.44
C LEU A 224 6.92 22.26 5.94
N LYS A 225 7.45 22.92 4.91
CA LYS A 225 6.73 23.97 4.20
C LYS A 225 5.48 23.39 3.50
N PRO A 226 4.42 24.18 3.28
CA PRO A 226 3.19 23.72 2.64
C PRO A 226 3.42 22.93 1.34
N GLU A 227 4.35 23.38 0.49
CA GLU A 227 4.66 22.71 -0.79
C GLU A 227 5.20 21.29 -0.59
N THR A 228 5.95 21.06 0.50
CA THR A 228 6.44 19.74 0.83
C THR A 228 5.31 18.84 1.31
N LEU A 229 4.38 19.38 2.10
CA LEU A 229 3.20 18.63 2.56
C LEU A 229 2.29 18.27 1.38
N PHE A 230 2.05 19.20 0.45
CA PHE A 230 1.28 18.92 -0.77
C PHE A 230 2.00 17.94 -1.70
N THR A 231 3.33 17.97 -1.77
CA THR A 231 4.10 16.94 -2.49
C THR A 231 3.91 15.56 -1.88
N LEU A 232 3.98 15.44 -0.56
CA LEU A 232 3.74 14.16 0.13
C LEU A 232 2.29 13.69 -0.06
N ALA A 233 1.31 14.59 0.03
CA ALA A 233 -0.09 14.26 -0.22
C ALA A 233 -0.33 13.81 -1.66
N ALA A 234 0.28 14.48 -2.64
CA ALA A 234 0.22 14.07 -4.05
C ALA A 234 0.81 12.65 -4.24
N ILE A 235 1.96 12.35 -3.62
CA ILE A 235 2.55 11.00 -3.68
C ILE A 235 1.66 9.97 -2.99
N VAL A 236 1.06 10.28 -1.84
CA VAL A 236 0.12 9.37 -1.15
C VAL A 236 -1.10 9.04 -2.03
N LEU A 237 -1.60 10.02 -2.79
CA LEU A 237 -2.75 9.85 -3.68
C LEU A 237 -2.42 9.00 -4.92
N HIS A 238 -1.24 9.17 -5.50
CA HIS A 238 -0.87 8.51 -6.77
C HIS A 238 0.04 7.28 -6.56
N ASP A 239 0.51 7.05 -5.34
CA ASP A 239 1.50 6.04 -4.93
C ASP A 239 2.91 6.31 -5.48
N THR A 240 3.01 6.56 -6.78
CA THR A 240 4.22 6.95 -7.50
C THR A 240 3.99 8.19 -8.36
N LEU A 241 4.98 9.08 -8.42
CA LEU A 241 4.97 10.25 -9.32
C LEU A 241 6.34 10.50 -9.93
N LYS A 242 6.38 10.72 -11.25
CA LYS A 242 7.53 11.29 -11.95
C LYS A 242 7.59 12.80 -11.75
N VAL A 243 8.77 13.40 -11.95
CA VAL A 243 8.96 14.86 -11.79
C VAL A 243 7.98 15.66 -12.66
N ALA A 244 7.78 15.25 -13.92
CA ALA A 244 6.86 15.92 -14.85
C ALA A 244 5.39 15.78 -14.44
N GLU A 245 5.02 14.68 -13.77
CA GLU A 245 3.67 14.45 -13.25
C GLU A 245 3.42 15.33 -12.02
N LEU A 246 4.40 15.43 -11.11
CA LEU A 246 4.30 16.35 -9.97
C LEU A 246 4.14 17.81 -10.42
N CYS A 247 4.84 18.23 -11.48
CA CYS A 247 4.68 19.57 -12.06
C CYS A 247 3.22 19.84 -12.44
N ARG A 248 2.55 18.86 -13.05
CA ARG A 248 1.14 18.97 -13.47
C ARG A 248 0.19 18.97 -12.27
N VAL A 249 0.40 18.07 -11.31
CA VAL A 249 -0.49 17.90 -10.15
C VAL A 249 -0.45 19.12 -9.23
N LEU A 250 0.73 19.70 -9.02
CA LEU A 250 0.90 20.84 -8.10
C LEU A 250 1.03 22.19 -8.80
N ASN A 251 0.96 22.22 -10.13
CA ASN A 251 1.22 23.41 -10.95
C ASN A 251 2.55 24.10 -10.60
N LEU A 252 3.63 23.30 -10.53
CA LEU A 252 4.98 23.74 -10.20
C LEU A 252 5.89 23.69 -11.43
N THR A 253 6.95 24.50 -11.41
CA THR A 253 8.01 24.41 -12.42
C THR A 253 8.81 23.11 -12.27
N LEU A 254 9.46 22.68 -13.35
CA LEU A 254 10.34 21.49 -13.33
C LEU A 254 11.46 21.61 -12.29
N ALA A 255 12.02 22.82 -12.14
CA ALA A 255 13.08 23.09 -11.16
C ALA A 255 12.56 22.95 -9.72
N GLN A 256 11.40 23.53 -9.41
CA GLN A 256 10.77 23.42 -8.08
C GLN A 256 10.45 21.96 -7.73
N SER A 257 9.80 21.25 -8.66
CA SER A 257 9.43 19.84 -8.48
C SER A 257 10.66 18.96 -8.24
N ARG A 258 11.74 19.15 -9.02
CA ARG A 258 12.99 18.40 -8.85
C ARG A 258 13.62 18.68 -7.49
N VAL A 259 13.73 19.95 -7.09
CA VAL A 259 14.30 20.33 -5.79
C VAL A 259 13.51 19.71 -4.62
N LEU A 260 12.17 19.71 -4.68
CA LEU A 260 11.33 19.11 -3.64
C LEU A 260 11.55 17.59 -3.54
N LEU A 261 11.48 16.88 -4.67
CA LEU A 261 11.64 15.44 -4.73
C LEU A 261 13.05 15.00 -4.31
N THR A 262 14.10 15.65 -4.82
CA THR A 262 15.49 15.35 -4.44
C THR A 262 15.73 15.61 -2.95
N ARG A 263 15.17 16.68 -2.39
CA ARG A 263 15.29 16.96 -0.95
C ARG A 263 14.62 15.87 -0.11
N LEU A 264 13.40 15.48 -0.45
CA LEU A 264 12.69 14.43 0.26
C LEU A 264 13.38 13.06 0.13
N LYS A 265 13.94 12.75 -1.04
CA LYS A 265 14.80 11.57 -1.26
C LYS A 265 16.05 11.61 -0.38
N SER A 266 16.77 12.73 -0.35
CA SER A 266 18.00 12.87 0.46
C SER A 266 17.77 12.70 1.96
N ARG A 267 16.54 12.97 2.43
CA ARG A 267 16.10 12.77 3.82
C ARG A 267 15.57 11.36 4.09
N GLY A 268 15.61 10.46 3.10
CA GLY A 268 15.09 9.10 3.20
C GLY A 268 13.57 9.00 3.25
N VAL A 269 12.84 10.10 2.97
CA VAL A 269 11.37 10.13 2.97
C VAL A 269 10.83 9.48 1.71
N LEU A 270 11.45 9.77 0.56
CA LEU A 270 11.09 9.17 -0.72
C LEU A 270 12.19 8.23 -1.21
N ILE A 271 11.79 7.26 -2.02
CA ILE A 271 12.65 6.41 -2.82
C ILE A 271 12.38 6.75 -4.29
N GLU A 272 13.40 6.65 -5.13
CA GLU A 272 13.30 6.86 -6.57
C GLU A 272 13.60 5.55 -7.29
N GLU A 273 12.68 5.15 -8.17
CA GLU A 273 12.80 4.04 -9.09
C GLU A 273 12.47 4.50 -10.51
N GLU A 274 12.60 3.60 -11.50
CA GLU A 274 12.27 3.90 -12.91
C GLU A 274 10.82 4.39 -13.09
N SER A 275 9.90 3.87 -12.27
CA SER A 275 8.48 4.24 -12.30
C SER A 275 8.20 5.65 -11.75
N GLY A 276 9.11 6.19 -10.93
CA GLY A 276 8.98 7.51 -10.30
C GLY A 276 9.41 7.53 -8.83
N TYR A 277 8.98 8.57 -8.12
CA TYR A 277 9.20 8.74 -6.69
C TYR A 277 8.01 8.19 -5.90
N TYR A 278 8.28 7.42 -4.86
CA TYR A 278 7.26 6.90 -3.94
C TYR A 278 7.71 7.01 -2.48
N LEU A 279 6.74 6.86 -1.58
CA LEU A 279 6.96 7.04 -0.16
C LEU A 279 7.69 5.84 0.44
N ASN A 280 8.77 6.10 1.19
CA ASN A 280 9.48 5.04 1.89
C ASN A 280 8.54 4.39 2.94
N GLN A 281 8.38 3.06 2.86
CA GLN A 281 7.48 2.30 3.72
C GLN A 281 7.74 2.54 5.22
N LEU A 282 9.00 2.81 5.60
CA LEU A 282 9.40 3.05 6.98
C LEU A 282 8.82 4.35 7.57
N VAL A 283 8.56 5.34 6.73
CA VAL A 283 8.05 6.66 7.13
C VAL A 283 6.60 6.87 6.72
N TYR A 284 6.00 5.88 6.06
CA TYR A 284 4.67 5.97 5.44
C TYR A 284 3.62 6.42 6.47
N ARG A 285 3.55 5.76 7.64
CA ARG A 285 2.56 6.10 8.67
C ARG A 285 2.80 7.46 9.31
N GLN A 286 4.05 7.83 9.52
CA GLN A 286 4.43 9.12 10.08
C GLN A 286 3.99 10.25 9.15
N VAL A 287 4.18 10.08 7.84
CA VAL A 287 3.71 11.04 6.83
C VAL A 287 2.18 11.09 6.81
N LEU A 288 1.48 9.96 6.85
CA LEU A 288 0.02 9.96 6.91
C LEU A 288 -0.52 10.68 8.16
N ARG A 289 0.03 10.37 9.34
CA ARG A 289 -0.32 11.04 10.60
C ARG A 289 -0.07 12.55 10.51
N LEU A 290 1.07 12.95 9.95
CA LEU A 290 1.40 14.36 9.74
C LEU A 290 0.38 15.05 8.83
N LEU A 291 0.03 14.43 7.70
CA LEU A 291 -0.93 14.98 6.75
C LEU A 291 -2.35 15.05 7.35
N LYS A 292 -2.77 14.05 8.12
CA LYS A 292 -4.05 14.06 8.86
C LYS A 292 -4.09 15.14 9.94
N ARG A 293 -3.04 15.25 10.76
CA ARG A 293 -2.90 16.30 11.79
C ARG A 293 -2.93 17.71 11.20
N ARG A 294 -2.48 17.87 9.95
CA ARG A 294 -2.52 19.14 9.21
C ARG A 294 -3.78 19.31 8.35
N ASN A 295 -4.75 18.39 8.43
CA ASN A 295 -6.01 18.38 7.67
C ASN A 295 -5.81 18.44 6.14
N ILE A 296 -4.75 17.81 5.63
CA ILE A 296 -4.45 17.76 4.18
C ILE A 296 -5.08 16.52 3.54
N ILE A 297 -5.17 15.43 4.31
CA ILE A 297 -5.88 14.20 3.96
C ILE A 297 -6.82 13.85 5.12
N HIS A 298 -7.86 13.07 4.85
CA HIS A 298 -8.85 12.63 5.83
C HIS A 298 -8.67 11.15 6.16
#